data_AF-A0A523Q865-F1
#
_entry.id   AF-A0A523Q865-F1
#
_cell.length_a   1.000
_cell.length_b   1.000
_cell.length_c   1.000
_cell.angle_alpha   90.00
_cell.angle_beta   90.00
_cell.angle_gamma   90.00
#
_symmetry.space_group_name_H-M   'P 1'
#
loop_
_entity.id
_entity.type
_entity.pdbx_description
1 polymer ?
#
loop_
_entity_poly.entity_id
_entity_poly.type
_entity_poly.pdbx_seq_one_letter_code
_entity_poly.pdbx_strand_id
1 'polypeptide(L)'
;MDASQDTLVIDPVKLNIVNRVAAGSSVSGDPLMFKGGLLLQGSLSGRGEVAGRLVVWPTGQLIGKYKVFGDVYLLGHLGGVTDDIDPHTSLECHGTVYVSSTGVSTGTIMAHRLRMYDGATLQGPFRTLRSNQSLPVLNRP
;
A
#
# COMPACT_ATOMS: atom_id res chain seq x y z
N MET A 1 -11.69 -2.37 30.97
CA MET A 1 -11.60 -3.04 29.66
C MET A 1 -10.28 -2.60 29.07
N ASP A 2 -9.28 -3.48 29.07
CA ASP A 2 -7.94 -3.17 28.56
C ASP A 2 -8.01 -2.98 27.05
N ALA A 3 -8.05 -1.71 26.62
CA ALA A 3 -7.75 -1.34 25.25
C ALA A 3 -6.24 -1.46 25.07
N SER A 4 -5.75 -2.67 24.79
CA SER A 4 -4.40 -2.85 24.28
C SER A 4 -4.31 -2.04 22.98
N GLN A 5 -3.74 -0.83 23.06
CA GLN A 5 -3.48 -0.02 21.88
C GLN A 5 -2.53 -0.81 20.98
N ASP A 6 -3.10 -1.42 19.95
CA ASP A 6 -2.36 -2.12 18.90
C ASP A 6 -1.49 -1.08 18.18
N THR A 7 -0.24 -0.97 18.60
CA THR A 7 0.68 0.09 18.17
C THR A 7 1.48 -0.38 16.96
N LEU A 8 1.35 0.32 15.83
CA LEU A 8 2.15 0.09 14.64
C LEU A 8 3.41 0.98 14.66
N VAL A 9 4.59 0.38 14.90
CA VAL A 9 5.88 1.09 14.86
C VAL A 9 6.51 0.95 13.48
N ILE A 10 6.73 2.09 12.80
CA ILE A 10 7.36 2.15 11.47
C ILE A 10 8.80 2.62 11.60
N ASP A 11 9.75 1.76 11.27
CA ASP A 11 11.19 2.07 11.19
C ASP A 11 11.67 1.88 9.74
N PRO A 12 11.79 2.94 8.95
CA PRO A 12 12.15 2.84 7.52
C PRO A 12 13.47 2.11 7.25
N VAL A 13 14.43 2.18 8.18
CA VAL A 13 15.73 1.50 8.04
C VAL A 13 15.54 0.00 8.21
N LYS A 14 14.83 -0.43 9.27
CA LYS A 14 14.47 -1.86 9.44
C LYS A 14 13.54 -2.36 8.35
N LEU A 15 12.78 -1.47 7.72
CA LEU A 15 11.92 -1.80 6.59
C LEU A 15 12.65 -1.86 5.24
N ASN A 16 13.96 -1.56 5.22
CA ASN A 16 14.79 -1.50 4.02
C ASN A 16 14.21 -0.58 2.94
N ILE A 17 13.74 0.61 3.36
CA ILE A 17 13.20 1.64 2.47
C ILE A 17 14.31 2.61 2.09
N VAL A 18 14.58 2.73 0.78
CA VAL A 18 15.64 3.61 0.24
C VAL A 18 15.10 4.73 -0.64
N ASN A 19 13.83 4.68 -1.06
CA ASN A 19 13.19 5.74 -1.82
C ASN A 19 12.29 6.59 -0.92
N ARG A 20 12.26 7.89 -1.17
CA ARG A 20 11.40 8.84 -0.45
C ARG A 20 10.79 9.86 -1.40
N VAL A 21 9.47 10.03 -1.30
CA VAL A 21 8.76 11.20 -1.84
C VAL A 21 8.46 12.11 -0.66
N ALA A 22 9.17 13.23 -0.57
CA ALA A 22 9.08 14.15 0.56
C ALA A 22 7.74 14.87 0.62
N ALA A 23 7.36 15.32 1.82
CA ALA A 23 6.17 16.15 2.01
C ALA A 23 6.26 17.44 1.18
N GLY A 24 5.15 17.86 0.59
CA GLY A 24 5.09 19.01 -0.32
C GLY A 24 5.66 18.74 -1.72
N SER A 25 6.24 17.57 -1.97
CA SER A 25 6.65 17.16 -3.32
C SER A 25 5.56 16.32 -3.98
N SER A 26 5.46 16.43 -5.31
CA SER A 26 4.61 15.60 -6.13
C SER A 26 5.47 14.89 -7.18
N VAL A 27 5.27 13.58 -7.32
CA VAL A 27 5.91 12.76 -8.35
C VAL A 27 4.81 12.13 -9.19
N SER A 28 4.84 12.39 -10.49
CA SER A 28 3.90 11.82 -11.45
C SER A 28 4.66 11.15 -12.59
N GLY A 29 4.26 9.94 -12.98
CA GLY A 29 4.90 9.25 -14.09
C GLY A 29 4.28 7.91 -14.45
N ASP A 30 4.69 7.39 -15.59
CA ASP A 30 4.16 6.16 -16.16
C ASP A 30 5.17 5.54 -17.16
N PRO A 31 5.95 4.51 -16.79
CA PRO A 31 5.97 3.82 -15.50
C PRO A 31 6.96 4.44 -14.48
N LEU A 32 6.61 4.42 -13.19
CA LEU A 32 7.52 4.69 -12.07
C LEU A 32 7.99 3.38 -11.42
N MET A 33 9.29 3.28 -11.15
CA MET A 33 9.89 2.05 -10.62
C MET A 33 10.76 2.35 -9.39
N PHE A 34 10.38 1.80 -8.25
CA PHE A 34 11.09 1.99 -6.98
C PHE A 34 11.71 0.68 -6.50
N LYS A 35 13.03 0.63 -6.36
CA LYS A 35 13.75 -0.53 -5.83
C LYS A 35 14.14 -0.31 -4.38
N GLY A 36 13.88 -1.28 -3.51
CA GLY A 36 14.16 -1.17 -2.07
C GLY A 36 13.12 -0.33 -1.35
N GLY A 37 11.83 -0.54 -1.66
CA GLY A 37 10.71 0.10 -0.95
C GLY A 37 10.57 1.62 -1.16
N LEU A 38 9.49 2.19 -0.64
CA LEU A 38 9.13 3.60 -0.80
C LEU A 38 8.48 4.16 0.46
N LEU A 39 9.00 5.29 0.95
CA LEU A 39 8.36 6.14 1.94
C LEU A 39 7.69 7.32 1.23
N LEU A 40 6.36 7.34 1.23
CA LEU A 40 5.54 8.35 0.58
C LEU A 40 4.98 9.32 1.62
N GLN A 41 5.51 10.54 1.65
CA GLN A 41 5.05 11.63 2.52
C GLN A 41 4.40 12.77 1.74
N GLY A 42 4.69 12.88 0.44
CA GLY A 42 4.03 13.80 -0.50
C GLY A 42 3.02 13.07 -1.38
N SER A 43 2.85 13.56 -2.62
CA SER A 43 1.89 13.00 -3.57
C SER A 43 2.60 12.15 -4.63
N LEU A 44 2.04 10.98 -4.90
CA LEU A 44 2.50 10.08 -5.95
C LEU A 44 1.32 9.76 -6.88
N SER A 45 1.46 10.06 -8.17
CA SER A 45 0.42 9.79 -9.17
C SER A 45 0.94 9.03 -10.39
N GLY A 46 0.07 8.22 -11.00
CA GLY A 46 0.37 7.53 -12.26
C GLY A 46 0.39 6.01 -12.14
N ARG A 47 1.34 5.35 -12.79
CA ARG A 47 1.43 3.88 -12.80
C ARG A 47 2.84 3.43 -12.47
N GLY A 48 2.99 2.37 -11.69
CA GLY A 48 4.31 1.93 -11.32
C GLY A 48 4.38 0.70 -10.43
N GLU A 49 5.60 0.38 -10.02
CA GLU A 49 5.89 -0.76 -9.16
C GLU A 49 6.88 -0.37 -8.05
N VAL A 50 6.65 -0.96 -6.87
CA VAL A 50 7.52 -0.86 -5.70
C VAL A 50 8.06 -2.26 -5.40
N ALA A 51 9.33 -2.48 -5.76
CA ALA A 51 10.06 -3.68 -5.41
C ALA A 51 10.56 -3.58 -3.95
N GLY A 52 9.63 -3.78 -3.01
CA GLY A 52 9.87 -3.71 -1.57
C GLY A 52 8.60 -3.31 -0.82
N ARG A 53 8.78 -2.74 0.38
CA ARG A 53 7.67 -2.27 1.22
C ARG A 53 7.27 -0.85 0.85
N LEU A 54 5.98 -0.55 0.93
CA LEU A 54 5.44 0.80 0.72
C LEU A 54 4.88 1.34 2.05
N VAL A 55 5.30 2.54 2.43
CA VAL A 55 4.72 3.27 3.55
C VAL A 55 4.08 4.54 3.02
N VAL A 56 2.75 4.61 3.06
CA VAL A 56 1.99 5.85 2.82
C VAL A 56 1.86 6.55 4.16
N TRP A 57 2.69 7.56 4.39
CA TRP A 57 2.68 8.36 5.61
C TRP A 57 1.37 9.14 5.75
N PRO A 58 0.98 9.64 6.95
CA PRO A 58 -0.27 10.40 7.11
C PRO A 58 -0.47 11.56 6.14
N THR A 59 0.61 12.25 5.76
CA THR A 59 0.57 13.35 4.77
C THR A 59 0.65 12.88 3.32
N GLY A 60 0.91 11.58 3.12
CA GLY A 60 1.14 10.97 1.82
C GLY A 60 -0.16 10.64 1.10
N GLN A 61 -0.14 10.81 -0.22
CA GLN A 61 -1.25 10.44 -1.09
C GLN A 61 -0.76 9.65 -2.29
N LEU A 62 -1.40 8.51 -2.57
CA LEU A 62 -1.13 7.70 -3.75
C LEU A 62 -2.36 7.63 -4.65
N ILE A 63 -2.23 8.04 -5.91
CA ILE A 63 -3.29 8.02 -6.93
C ILE A 63 -2.83 7.22 -8.14
N GLY A 64 -3.67 6.34 -8.67
CA GLY A 64 -3.38 5.55 -9.85
C GLY A 64 -3.04 4.08 -9.55
N LYS A 65 -2.29 3.42 -10.44
CA LYS A 65 -2.16 1.95 -10.44
C LYS A 65 -0.77 1.51 -10.03
N TYR A 66 -0.65 0.92 -8.84
CA TYR A 66 0.64 0.51 -8.29
C TYR A 66 0.65 -0.95 -7.88
N LYS A 67 1.74 -1.64 -8.19
CA LYS A 67 2.05 -2.97 -7.66
C LYS A 67 3.14 -2.89 -6.61
N VAL A 68 2.94 -3.54 -5.48
CA VAL A 68 3.89 -3.57 -4.36
C VAL A 68 4.27 -5.03 -4.10
N PHE A 69 5.54 -5.35 -4.27
CA PHE A 69 6.08 -6.70 -4.08
C PHE A 69 6.47 -7.00 -2.63
N GLY A 70 5.83 -6.32 -1.68
CA GLY A 70 6.07 -6.43 -0.25
C GLY A 70 4.87 -5.94 0.54
N ASP A 71 5.10 -5.59 1.80
CA ASP A 71 4.03 -5.09 2.68
C ASP A 71 3.71 -3.62 2.42
N VAL A 72 2.45 -3.25 2.64
CA VAL A 72 1.97 -1.87 2.55
C VAL A 72 1.53 -1.41 3.93
N TYR A 73 1.98 -0.23 4.34
CA TYR A 73 1.51 0.46 5.54
C TYR A 73 0.77 1.72 5.11
N LEU A 74 -0.55 1.75 5.28
CA LEU A 74 -1.42 2.85 4.89
C LEU A 74 -1.78 3.68 6.13
N LEU A 75 -1.13 4.84 6.25
CA LEU A 75 -1.41 5.85 7.27
C LEU A 75 -2.00 7.14 6.70
N GLY A 76 -1.79 7.40 5.41
CA GLY A 76 -2.38 8.52 4.66
C GLY A 76 -3.51 8.07 3.73
N HIS A 77 -3.51 8.61 2.52
CA HIS A 77 -4.62 8.46 1.57
C HIS A 77 -4.24 7.59 0.37
N LEU A 78 -5.09 6.61 0.07
CA LEU A 78 -5.07 5.83 -1.16
C LEU A 78 -6.27 6.21 -2.02
N GLY A 79 -6.01 6.93 -3.11
CA GLY A 79 -7.00 7.49 -4.03
C GLY A 79 -7.16 8.99 -3.87
N GLY A 80 -8.11 9.56 -4.63
CA GLY A 80 -8.51 10.95 -4.50
C GLY A 80 -8.97 11.30 -3.07
N VAL A 81 -8.73 12.55 -2.66
CA VAL A 81 -9.33 13.13 -1.44
C VAL A 81 -10.76 13.57 -1.77
N THR A 82 -11.59 12.59 -2.08
CA THR A 82 -13.01 12.77 -2.40
C THR A 82 -13.80 11.77 -1.57
N ASP A 83 -15.06 12.07 -1.26
CA ASP A 83 -15.92 11.14 -0.50
C ASP A 83 -16.39 9.94 -1.35
N ASP A 84 -16.12 9.97 -2.65
CA ASP A 84 -16.48 8.93 -3.61
C ASP A 84 -15.35 7.93 -3.86
N ILE A 85 -15.74 6.72 -4.26
CA ILE A 85 -14.83 5.66 -4.69
C ILE A 85 -14.05 6.15 -5.92
N ASP A 86 -12.73 6.04 -5.88
CA ASP A 86 -11.84 6.38 -6.99
C ASP A 86 -11.60 5.14 -7.88
N PRO A 87 -12.22 5.04 -9.07
CA PRO A 87 -12.04 3.88 -9.95
C PRO A 87 -10.67 3.88 -10.66
N HIS A 88 -9.95 5.00 -10.63
CA HIS A 88 -8.65 5.14 -11.30
C HIS A 88 -7.49 4.68 -10.40
N THR A 89 -7.73 4.58 -9.09
CA THR A 89 -6.73 4.13 -8.13
C THR A 89 -6.90 2.64 -7.80
N SER A 90 -5.83 1.87 -8.03
CA SER A 90 -5.75 0.46 -7.69
C SER A 90 -4.38 0.09 -7.14
N LEU A 91 -4.36 -0.54 -5.96
CA LEU A 91 -3.15 -1.02 -5.31
C LEU A 91 -3.15 -2.55 -5.27
N GLU A 92 -2.18 -3.17 -5.92
CA GLU A 92 -1.93 -4.61 -5.85
C GLU A 92 -0.75 -4.87 -4.93
N CYS A 93 -0.99 -5.57 -3.82
CA CYS A 93 -0.02 -5.86 -2.78
C CYS A 93 0.22 -7.37 -2.67
N HIS A 94 1.44 -7.80 -2.94
CA HIS A 94 1.85 -9.21 -2.78
C HIS A 94 2.19 -9.59 -1.33
N GLY A 95 2.15 -8.64 -0.40
CA GLY A 95 2.35 -8.87 1.03
C GLY A 95 1.07 -8.69 1.84
N THR A 96 1.24 -8.12 3.04
CA THR A 96 0.14 -7.70 3.91
C THR A 96 -0.09 -6.19 3.77
N VAL A 97 -1.35 -5.77 3.67
CA VAL A 97 -1.75 -4.36 3.80
C VAL A 97 -2.16 -4.11 5.24
N TYR A 98 -1.48 -3.17 5.90
CA TYR A 98 -1.79 -2.68 7.23
C TYR A 98 -2.42 -1.29 7.11
N VAL A 99 -3.68 -1.14 7.49
CA VAL A 99 -4.39 0.14 7.47
C VAL A 99 -4.49 0.66 8.90
N SER A 100 -3.81 1.76 9.18
CA SER A 100 -3.83 2.39 10.51
C SER A 100 -5.12 3.18 10.76
N SER A 101 -5.31 3.65 11.99
CA SER A 101 -6.46 4.47 12.40
C SER A 101 -6.65 5.75 11.57
N THR A 102 -5.58 6.27 10.97
CA THR A 102 -5.63 7.47 10.11
C THR A 102 -5.65 7.14 8.62
N GLY A 103 -5.54 5.85 8.27
CA GLY A 103 -5.48 5.40 6.89
C GLY A 103 -6.86 5.47 6.22
N VAL A 104 -6.90 6.12 5.05
CA VAL A 104 -8.11 6.26 4.23
C VAL A 104 -7.87 5.65 2.85
N SER A 105 -8.79 4.80 2.41
CA SER A 105 -8.75 4.20 1.06
C SER A 105 -10.07 4.40 0.32
N THR A 106 -10.03 5.20 -0.74
CA THR A 106 -11.13 5.37 -1.71
C THR A 106 -10.91 4.52 -2.97
N GLY A 107 -9.67 4.08 -3.21
CA GLY A 107 -9.31 3.20 -4.32
C GLY A 107 -9.53 1.71 -4.06
N THR A 108 -9.26 0.89 -5.08
CA THR A 108 -9.31 -0.58 -4.98
C THR A 108 -8.04 -1.13 -4.34
N ILE A 109 -8.16 -1.96 -3.31
CA ILE A 109 -7.01 -2.67 -2.71
C ILE A 109 -7.12 -4.17 -3.02
N MET A 110 -6.06 -4.73 -3.59
CA MET A 110 -5.88 -6.15 -3.82
C MET A 110 -4.70 -6.64 -2.99
N ALA A 111 -4.90 -7.55 -2.03
CA ALA A 111 -3.81 -8.03 -1.17
C ALA A 111 -3.96 -9.50 -0.79
N HIS A 112 -2.87 -10.18 -0.44
CA HIS A 112 -2.99 -11.52 0.14
C HIS A 112 -3.59 -11.49 1.55
N ARG A 113 -3.25 -10.46 2.32
CA ARG A 113 -3.76 -10.24 3.68
C ARG A 113 -4.03 -8.76 3.90
N LEU A 114 -5.11 -8.48 4.63
CA LEU A 114 -5.46 -7.14 5.10
C LEU A 114 -5.57 -7.18 6.62
N ARG A 115 -4.93 -6.21 7.29
CA ARG A 115 -5.11 -5.93 8.71
C ARG A 115 -5.51 -4.47 8.87
N MET A 116 -6.61 -4.25 9.58
CA MET A 116 -7.11 -2.91 9.89
C MET A 116 -6.99 -2.69 11.39
N TYR A 117 -6.48 -1.52 11.75
CA TYR A 117 -6.44 -1.05 13.13
C TYR A 117 -7.69 -0.22 13.40
N ASP A 118 -8.04 -0.07 14.68
CA ASP A 118 -9.23 0.66 15.08
C ASP A 118 -9.21 2.11 14.53
N GLY A 119 -10.31 2.55 13.94
CA GLY A 119 -10.44 3.85 13.25
C GLY A 119 -10.09 3.87 11.75
N ALA A 120 -9.53 2.79 11.19
CA ALA A 120 -9.20 2.71 9.76
C ALA A 120 -10.46 2.84 8.88
N THR A 121 -10.37 3.65 7.81
CA THR A 121 -11.50 3.87 6.88
C THR A 121 -11.20 3.30 5.50
N LEU A 122 -12.03 2.36 5.05
CA LEU A 122 -11.90 1.72 3.73
C LEU A 122 -13.25 1.82 3.01
N GLN A 123 -13.31 2.69 2.01
CA GLN A 123 -14.52 2.98 1.23
C GLN A 123 -14.50 2.29 -0.15
N GLY A 124 -13.32 2.06 -0.72
CA GLY A 124 -13.17 1.37 -2.00
C GLY A 124 -13.28 -0.15 -1.90
N PRO A 125 -13.41 -0.87 -3.04
CA PRO A 125 -13.51 -2.32 -3.04
C PRO A 125 -12.19 -2.98 -2.59
N PHE A 126 -12.30 -3.98 -1.71
CA PHE A 126 -11.18 -4.83 -1.31
C PHE A 126 -11.31 -6.23 -1.92
N ARG A 127 -10.19 -6.77 -2.43
CA ARG A 127 -10.13 -8.15 -2.95
C ARG A 127 -8.92 -8.88 -2.39
N THR A 128 -9.14 -10.10 -1.92
CA THR A 128 -8.03 -10.96 -1.51
C THR A 128 -7.42 -11.67 -2.72
N LEU A 129 -6.10 -11.55 -2.89
CA LEU A 129 -5.37 -12.32 -3.90
C LEU A 129 -5.34 -13.79 -3.46
N ARG A 130 -5.95 -14.66 -4.27
CA ARG A 130 -5.83 -16.11 -4.05
C ARG A 130 -4.40 -16.53 -4.35
N SER A 131 -3.74 -17.12 -3.37
CA SER A 131 -2.45 -17.78 -3.59
C SER A 131 -2.67 -18.94 -4.56
N ASN A 132 -2.34 -18.76 -5.84
CA ASN A 132 -2.29 -19.87 -6.79
C ASN A 132 -1.06 -20.72 -6.47
N GLN A 133 -1.15 -21.52 -5.41
CA GLN A 133 -0.28 -22.68 -5.23
C GLN A 133 -0.80 -23.80 -6.12
N SER A 134 -0.14 -24.00 -7.25
CA SER A 134 -0.02 -25.29 -7.95
C SER A 134 1.07 -25.13 -9.00
N LEU A 135 2.35 -25.10 -8.57
CA LEU A 135 3.41 -25.47 -9.50
C LEU A 135 3.25 -26.98 -9.72
N PRO A 136 2.96 -27.47 -10.94
CA PRO A 136 2.98 -28.91 -11.20
C PRO A 136 4.42 -29.39 -10.96
N VAL A 137 4.59 -30.28 -9.98
CA VAL A 137 5.85 -30.97 -9.77
C VAL A 137 6.06 -31.90 -10.96
N LEU A 138 7.08 -31.63 -11.77
CA LEU A 138 7.47 -32.51 -12.85
C LEU A 138 8.14 -33.75 -12.21
N ASN A 139 7.36 -34.78 -11.89
CA ASN A 139 7.94 -36.10 -11.61
C ASN A 139 8.59 -36.58 -12.91
N ARG A 140 9.93 -36.61 -12.94
CA ARG A 140 10.64 -37.32 -14.01
C ARG A 140 10.44 -38.84 -13.81
N PRO A 141 10.21 -39.59 -14.90
CA PRO A 141 10.17 -41.06 -14.88
C PRO A 141 11.55 -41.66 -14.56
#